data_AF-A0AB38JDB5-F1
#
_entry.id   AF-A0AB38JDB5-F1
#
_cell.length_a   1.000
_cell.length_b   1.000
_cell.length_c   1.000
_cell.angle_alpha   90.00
_cell.angle_beta   90.00
_cell.angle_gamma   90.00
#
_symmetry.space_group_name_H-M   'P 1'
#
loop_
_entity.id
_entity.type
_entity.pdbx_description
1 polymer ?
#
loop_
_entity_poly.entity_id
_entity_poly.type
_entity_poly.pdbx_seq_one_letter_code
_entity_poly.pdbx_strand_id
1 'polypeptide(L)'
;MTDDDPLAGGDLQKAAGLPAAVDGDGQAAAASLLGAFDVDAIAASEFADVITGIIAGMMKEAPERALTPERVELMQERAEAAVQRSFEEESTPSLVYGSADEWLRKYWRYTYRRRVSAKGQGTGRWRADWWTVDEAVQRIEALWRSWEASRLDAGLGISAWWINHADPHMSVLLSTEGPFVGATDENLPREPLPYLPPPEGMFDPDKNS
;
A
#
# COMPACT_ATOMS: atom_id res chain seq x y z
N MET A 1 45.01 35.24 0.57
CA MET A 1 43.82 34.98 -0.25
C MET A 1 43.67 33.47 -0.27
N THR A 2 43.34 32.88 0.87
CA THR A 2 41.96 32.48 1.27
C THR A 2 41.30 31.67 0.17
N ASP A 3 41.34 30.35 0.31
CA ASP A 3 40.12 29.57 0.39
C ASP A 3 40.35 28.41 1.35
N ASP A 4 39.65 28.50 2.47
CA ASP A 4 39.43 27.48 3.48
C ASP A 4 38.57 26.37 2.85
N ASP A 5 39.05 25.13 2.90
CA ASP A 5 38.25 23.92 2.68
C ASP A 5 38.08 23.23 4.04
N PRO A 6 36.96 23.43 4.75
CA PRO A 6 36.69 22.70 5.97
C PRO A 6 35.82 21.50 5.61
N LEU A 7 36.40 20.29 5.78
CA LEU A 7 35.78 19.03 6.23
C LEU A 7 36.39 17.81 5.52
N ALA A 8 37.69 17.63 5.68
CA ALA A 8 38.36 16.34 5.55
C ALA A 8 38.72 15.79 6.94
N GLY A 9 38.04 14.72 7.35
CA GLY A 9 38.54 13.69 8.27
C GLY A 9 38.59 14.01 9.77
N GLY A 10 37.94 13.16 10.58
CA GLY A 10 38.22 13.07 12.01
C GLY A 10 37.15 12.32 12.81
N ASP A 11 37.40 11.03 13.05
CA ASP A 11 36.73 10.21 14.06
C ASP A 11 36.69 10.93 15.41
N LEU A 12 35.51 11.01 16.02
CA LEU A 12 35.35 11.33 17.45
C LEU A 12 34.37 10.36 18.09
N GLN A 13 34.90 9.20 18.41
CA GLN A 13 34.41 8.37 19.49
C GLN A 13 34.84 8.98 20.83
N LYS A 14 33.89 9.04 21.78
CA LYS A 14 34.05 9.28 23.23
C LYS A 14 34.48 10.67 23.71
N ALA A 15 33.53 11.42 24.29
CA ALA A 15 33.60 11.85 25.70
C ALA A 15 32.32 12.62 26.10
N ALA A 16 31.41 11.95 26.82
CA ALA A 16 30.54 12.60 27.78
C ALA A 16 30.42 11.65 28.97
N GLY A 17 30.98 12.07 30.10
CA GLY A 17 31.02 11.31 31.34
C GLY A 17 29.64 11.20 32.00
N LEU A 18 29.41 10.05 32.61
CA LEU A 18 28.40 9.82 33.64
C LEU A 18 28.51 10.86 34.78
N PRO A 19 27.39 11.14 35.45
CA PRO A 19 27.23 10.52 36.78
C PRO A 19 25.88 9.80 36.96
N ALA A 20 25.79 9.12 38.11
CA ALA A 20 25.02 7.91 38.38
C ALA A 20 23.51 8.04 38.67
N ALA A 21 22.82 6.95 38.32
CA ALA A 21 21.65 6.28 38.90
C ALA A 21 20.63 7.06 39.76
N VAL A 22 19.37 7.01 39.35
CA VAL A 22 18.22 6.58 40.18
C VAL A 22 17.23 5.81 39.31
N ASP A 23 16.72 4.73 39.88
CA ASP A 23 15.87 3.67 39.33
C ASP A 23 14.49 4.13 38.84
N GLY A 24 13.89 3.35 37.94
CA GLY A 24 12.50 3.53 37.52
C GLY A 24 12.11 2.65 36.33
N ASP A 25 11.96 1.35 36.58
CA ASP A 25 11.47 0.37 35.62
C ASP A 25 10.06 0.73 35.11
N GLY A 26 9.92 0.81 33.79
CA GLY A 26 8.68 1.12 33.08
C GLY A 26 8.55 0.32 31.79
N GLN A 27 8.01 -0.90 31.95
CA GLN A 27 7.07 -1.54 31.00
C GLN A 27 7.64 -2.23 29.75
N ALA A 28 7.72 -3.57 29.83
CA ALA A 28 7.01 -4.47 28.89
C ALA A 28 7.19 -5.94 29.30
N ALA A 29 6.19 -6.52 29.96
CA ALA A 29 5.87 -7.94 29.82
C ALA A 29 4.38 -8.13 30.13
N ALA A 30 3.65 -8.58 29.11
CA ALA A 30 2.30 -9.06 29.24
C ALA A 30 2.23 -10.25 30.21
N ALA A 31 1.03 -10.44 30.77
CA ALA A 31 0.56 -11.55 31.61
C ALA A 31 0.76 -11.42 33.13
N SER A 32 -0.38 -11.57 33.82
CA SER A 32 -0.55 -11.80 35.26
C SER A 32 -0.63 -10.57 36.18
N LEU A 33 -1.87 -10.07 36.34
CA LEU A 33 -2.27 -9.25 37.51
C LEU A 33 -3.53 -9.79 38.20
N LEU A 34 -3.78 -11.10 38.05
CA LEU A 34 -4.72 -11.88 38.88
C LEU A 34 -4.18 -13.29 39.17
N GLY A 35 -2.86 -13.43 39.29
CA GLY A 35 -2.21 -14.72 39.49
C GLY A 35 -1.00 -14.62 40.41
N ALA A 36 -1.24 -14.30 41.69
CA ALA A 36 -0.30 -14.56 42.79
C ALA A 36 -0.90 -14.34 44.20
N PHE A 37 -2.22 -14.40 44.37
CA PHE A 37 -2.76 -14.78 45.68
C PHE A 37 -3.00 -16.27 45.60
N ASP A 38 -2.13 -17.05 46.22
CA ASP A 38 -2.37 -18.46 46.48
C ASP A 38 -3.48 -18.52 47.55
N VAL A 39 -4.72 -18.51 47.08
CA VAL A 39 -5.93 -18.54 47.93
C VAL A 39 -6.15 -19.94 48.52
N ASP A 40 -5.40 -20.96 48.08
CA ASP A 40 -5.64 -22.35 48.47
C ASP A 40 -5.04 -22.72 49.85
N ALA A 41 -4.28 -21.82 50.50
CA ALA A 41 -3.48 -22.17 51.68
C ALA A 41 -3.99 -21.65 53.04
N ILE A 42 -5.06 -20.85 53.11
CA ILE A 42 -5.65 -20.45 54.40
C ILE A 42 -7.13 -20.79 54.38
N ALA A 43 -7.51 -21.75 55.22
CA ALA A 43 -8.90 -22.10 55.50
C ALA A 43 -9.79 -20.84 55.66
N ALA A 44 -10.74 -20.63 54.73
CA ALA A 44 -11.85 -19.68 54.90
C ALA A 44 -12.96 -19.90 53.85
N SER A 45 -13.60 -21.08 53.83
CA SER A 45 -14.83 -21.27 53.03
C SER A 45 -15.94 -20.27 53.40
N GLU A 46 -15.87 -19.64 54.59
CA GLU A 46 -16.88 -18.67 55.03
C GLU A 46 -16.71 -17.26 54.44
N PHE A 47 -15.50 -16.85 54.01
CA PHE A 47 -15.28 -15.51 53.43
C PHE A 47 -15.28 -15.49 51.89
N ALA A 48 -14.94 -16.61 51.25
CA ALA A 48 -14.98 -16.74 49.80
C ALA A 48 -16.40 -16.56 49.23
N ASP A 49 -17.41 -17.09 49.91
CA ASP A 49 -18.81 -16.93 49.50
C ASP A 49 -19.30 -15.49 49.67
N VAL A 50 -18.83 -14.79 50.69
CA VAL A 50 -19.14 -13.38 50.93
C VAL A 50 -18.49 -12.49 49.88
N ILE A 51 -17.21 -12.71 49.56
CA ILE A 51 -16.49 -11.94 48.52
C ILE A 51 -17.09 -12.25 47.14
N THR A 52 -17.36 -13.52 46.84
CA THR A 52 -18.04 -13.93 45.60
C THR A 52 -19.43 -13.33 45.51
N GLY A 53 -20.18 -13.29 46.61
CA GLY A 53 -21.51 -12.69 46.68
C GLY A 53 -21.49 -11.16 46.49
N ILE A 54 -20.49 -10.47 47.03
CA ILE A 54 -20.30 -9.02 46.83
C ILE A 54 -19.91 -8.73 45.37
N ILE A 55 -18.96 -9.48 44.81
CA ILE A 55 -18.56 -9.33 43.40
C ILE A 55 -19.74 -9.63 42.47
N ALA A 56 -20.51 -10.69 42.73
CA ALA A 56 -21.71 -11.04 41.97
C ALA A 56 -22.82 -9.99 42.12
N GLY A 57 -23.04 -9.45 43.32
CA GLY A 57 -24.00 -8.37 43.57
C GLY A 57 -23.60 -7.08 42.84
N MET A 58 -22.33 -6.68 42.93
CA MET A 58 -21.77 -5.56 42.18
C MET A 58 -21.87 -5.77 40.66
N MET A 59 -21.61 -6.99 40.18
CA MET A 59 -21.76 -7.36 38.76
C MET A 59 -23.20 -7.51 38.30
N LYS A 60 -24.19 -7.60 39.19
CA LYS A 60 -25.62 -7.72 38.83
C LYS A 60 -26.32 -6.35 38.83
N GLU A 61 -25.97 -5.47 39.76
CA GLU A 61 -26.54 -4.11 39.84
C GLU A 61 -25.87 -3.11 38.88
N ALA A 62 -24.56 -3.27 38.61
CA ALA A 62 -23.85 -2.42 37.66
C ALA A 62 -24.33 -2.51 36.20
N PRO A 63 -24.60 -3.69 35.61
CA PRO A 63 -25.04 -3.77 34.22
C PRO A 63 -26.45 -3.22 34.04
N GLU A 64 -27.38 -3.38 34.98
CA GLU A 64 -28.73 -2.82 34.82
C GLU A 64 -28.73 -1.28 34.88
N ARG A 65 -27.83 -0.68 35.67
CA ARG A 65 -27.65 0.78 35.75
C ARG A 65 -26.79 1.35 34.61
N ALA A 66 -25.92 0.55 34.01
CA ALA A 66 -25.00 0.96 32.95
C ALA A 66 -25.47 0.60 31.52
N LEU A 67 -26.27 -0.46 31.35
CA LEU A 67 -26.91 -0.90 30.11
C LEU A 67 -28.41 -0.62 30.15
N THR A 68 -28.78 0.67 30.23
CA THR A 68 -30.14 1.05 29.89
C THR A 68 -30.44 0.68 28.43
N PRO A 69 -31.71 0.41 28.06
CA PRO A 69 -32.09 0.08 26.68
C PRO A 69 -31.53 1.09 25.67
N GLU A 70 -31.61 2.39 25.99
CA GLU A 70 -31.07 3.47 25.15
C GLU A 70 -29.56 3.39 24.93
N ARG A 71 -28.79 2.94 25.93
CA ARG A 71 -27.33 2.79 25.80
C ARG A 71 -26.95 1.56 25.00
N VAL A 72 -27.74 0.48 25.10
CA VAL A 72 -27.58 -0.72 24.28
C VAL A 72 -27.84 -0.39 22.82
N GLU A 73 -28.92 0.33 22.53
CA GLU A 73 -29.29 0.75 21.18
C GLU A 73 -28.22 1.67 20.57
N LEU A 74 -27.75 2.68 21.32
CA LEU A 74 -26.64 3.54 20.88
C LEU A 74 -25.33 2.76 20.64
N MET A 75 -25.03 1.75 21.44
CA MET A 75 -23.87 0.88 21.23
C MET A 75 -24.03 0.01 19.98
N GLN A 76 -25.23 -0.50 19.73
CA GLN A 76 -25.57 -1.26 18.53
C GLN A 76 -25.48 -0.37 17.28
N GLU A 77 -26.09 0.81 17.27
CA GLU A 77 -25.99 1.77 16.16
C GLU A 77 -24.53 2.16 15.86
N ARG A 78 -23.72 2.36 16.91
CA ARG A 78 -22.28 2.65 16.75
C ARG A 78 -21.50 1.45 16.22
N ALA A 79 -21.81 0.25 16.70
CA ALA A 79 -21.19 -0.98 16.22
C ALA A 79 -21.57 -1.23 14.75
N GLU A 80 -22.84 -1.07 14.39
CA GLU A 80 -23.35 -1.16 13.02
C GLU A 80 -22.73 -0.10 12.12
N ALA A 81 -22.62 1.16 12.56
CA ALA A 81 -21.95 2.21 11.80
C ALA A 81 -20.43 2.00 11.68
N ALA A 82 -19.78 1.36 12.66
CA ALA A 82 -18.38 0.98 12.57
C ALA A 82 -18.18 -0.19 11.61
N VAL A 83 -19.04 -1.20 11.67
CA VAL A 83 -19.06 -2.36 10.77
C VAL A 83 -19.35 -1.90 9.33
N GLN A 84 -20.35 -1.05 9.13
CA GLN A 84 -20.71 -0.50 7.82
C GLN A 84 -19.55 0.31 7.22
N ARG A 85 -18.87 1.16 8.01
CA ARG A 85 -17.66 1.85 7.55
C ARG A 85 -16.56 0.88 7.15
N SER A 86 -16.34 -0.18 7.93
CA SER A 86 -15.33 -1.17 7.57
C SER A 86 -15.64 -1.87 6.26
N PHE A 87 -16.93 -2.18 5.99
CA PHE A 87 -17.34 -2.74 4.70
C PHE A 87 -17.25 -1.74 3.53
N GLU A 88 -17.52 -0.46 3.76
CA GLU A 88 -17.36 0.59 2.76
C GLU A 88 -15.89 0.84 2.40
N GLU A 89 -15.00 0.82 3.40
CA GLU A 89 -13.55 0.88 3.23
C GLU A 89 -12.98 -0.38 2.54
N GLU A 90 -13.65 -1.52 2.69
CA GLU A 90 -13.27 -2.80 2.08
C GLU A 90 -13.88 -3.02 0.67
N SER A 91 -14.68 -2.07 0.17
CA SER A 91 -15.14 -2.11 -1.22
C SER A 91 -13.96 -1.97 -2.17
N THR A 92 -13.65 -3.02 -2.94
CA THR A 92 -12.55 -2.98 -3.91
C THR A 92 -12.81 -1.84 -4.90
N PRO A 93 -11.92 -0.84 -5.00
CA PRO A 93 -12.16 0.29 -5.87
C PRO A 93 -12.34 -0.17 -7.31
N SER A 94 -13.39 0.31 -7.97
CA SER A 94 -13.62 -0.03 -9.37
C SER A 94 -12.43 0.41 -10.23
N LEU A 95 -12.01 -0.48 -11.12
CA LEU A 95 -11.03 -0.17 -12.16
C LEU A 95 -11.55 0.95 -13.06
N VAL A 96 -10.67 1.86 -13.48
CA VAL A 96 -11.00 2.93 -14.42
C VAL A 96 -11.00 2.40 -15.86
N TYR A 97 -10.04 1.54 -16.18
CA TYR A 97 -9.97 0.84 -17.47
C TYR A 97 -10.28 -0.65 -17.26
N GLY A 98 -10.87 -1.30 -18.26
CA GLY A 98 -11.24 -2.71 -18.23
C GLY A 98 -10.08 -3.65 -18.53
N SER A 99 -9.09 -3.17 -19.27
CA SER A 99 -7.94 -3.98 -19.68
C SER A 99 -6.69 -3.13 -19.91
N ALA A 100 -5.53 -3.79 -19.99
CA ALA A 100 -4.28 -3.18 -20.40
C ALA A 100 -4.35 -2.55 -21.80
N ASP A 101 -5.11 -3.16 -22.73
CA ASP A 101 -5.35 -2.55 -24.05
C ASP A 101 -6.07 -1.21 -23.90
N GLU A 102 -7.18 -1.18 -23.17
CA GLU A 102 -7.96 0.05 -23.02
C GLU A 102 -7.10 1.15 -22.37
N TRP A 103 -6.37 0.81 -21.31
CA TRP A 103 -5.46 1.73 -20.62
C TRP A 103 -4.35 2.25 -21.55
N LEU A 104 -3.71 1.37 -22.33
CA LEU A 104 -2.66 1.78 -23.25
C LEU A 104 -3.20 2.63 -24.41
N ARG A 105 -4.29 2.17 -25.04
CA ARG A 105 -4.94 2.79 -26.20
C ARG A 105 -5.48 4.18 -25.85
N LYS A 106 -6.17 4.34 -24.72
CA LYS A 106 -6.86 5.58 -24.35
C LYS A 106 -6.00 6.53 -23.52
N TYR A 107 -5.02 6.03 -22.77
CA TYR A 107 -4.25 6.87 -21.83
C TYR A 107 -2.74 6.79 -22.05
N TRP A 108 -2.12 5.62 -21.82
CA TRP A 108 -0.68 5.58 -21.62
C TRP A 108 0.11 6.00 -22.85
N ARG A 109 -0.33 5.62 -24.06
CA ARG A 109 0.34 6.01 -25.30
C ARG A 109 0.38 7.53 -25.55
N TYR A 110 -0.54 8.28 -24.94
CA TYR A 110 -0.61 9.74 -25.03
C TYR A 110 0.18 10.42 -23.90
N THR A 111 0.31 9.75 -22.75
CA THR A 111 1.11 10.23 -21.61
C THR A 111 2.61 10.03 -21.89
N TYR A 112 3.00 8.85 -22.37
CA TYR A 112 4.39 8.49 -22.59
C TYR A 112 4.89 8.84 -24.00
N ARG A 113 5.08 10.14 -24.28
CA ARG A 113 5.39 10.67 -25.63
C ARG A 113 6.86 10.64 -26.02
N ARG A 114 7.62 9.64 -25.58
CA ARG A 114 9.03 9.50 -25.99
C ARG A 114 9.11 9.17 -27.48
N ARG A 115 10.17 9.67 -28.13
CA ARG A 115 10.42 9.37 -29.54
C ARG A 115 10.90 7.93 -29.68
N VAL A 116 10.25 7.19 -30.56
CA VAL A 116 10.60 5.81 -30.94
C VAL A 116 10.86 5.77 -32.44
N SER A 117 11.90 5.06 -32.85
CA SER A 117 12.23 4.84 -34.25
C SER A 117 13.31 3.77 -34.33
N ALA A 118 13.26 2.93 -35.36
CA ALA A 118 14.38 2.06 -35.72
C ALA A 118 15.61 2.83 -36.25
N LYS A 119 15.41 4.08 -36.68
CA LYS A 119 16.43 4.91 -37.32
C LYS A 119 17.06 5.86 -36.31
N GLY A 120 18.39 5.91 -36.32
CA GLY A 120 19.17 6.82 -35.50
C GLY A 120 19.62 6.21 -34.17
N GLN A 121 20.76 6.70 -33.68
CA GLN A 121 21.31 6.32 -32.39
C GLN A 121 20.48 6.97 -31.27
N GLY A 122 20.17 6.22 -30.22
CA GLY A 122 19.51 6.76 -29.02
C GLY A 122 17.97 6.89 -29.06
N THR A 123 17.29 6.37 -30.09
CA THR A 123 15.82 6.24 -30.10
C THR A 123 15.38 4.88 -29.55
N GLY A 124 14.30 4.86 -28.75
CA GLY A 124 13.74 3.62 -28.21
C GLY A 124 13.09 2.75 -29.28
N ARG A 125 12.95 1.45 -29.00
CA ARG A 125 12.20 0.49 -29.83
C ARG A 125 10.76 0.35 -29.33
N TRP A 126 9.82 0.26 -30.25
CA TRP A 126 8.41 0.11 -29.91
C TRP A 126 7.69 -0.67 -31.00
N ARG A 127 6.69 -1.47 -30.63
CA ARG A 127 5.80 -2.17 -31.57
C ARG A 127 4.38 -1.68 -31.43
N ALA A 128 3.77 -1.29 -32.54
CA ALA A 128 2.36 -0.88 -32.56
C ALA A 128 1.43 -2.06 -32.22
N ASP A 129 1.81 -3.27 -32.63
CA ASP A 129 1.18 -4.56 -32.34
C ASP A 129 1.82 -5.25 -31.12
N TRP A 130 2.09 -4.50 -30.04
CA TRP A 130 2.74 -4.98 -28.81
C TRP A 130 2.13 -6.28 -28.25
N TRP A 131 0.83 -6.49 -28.45
CA TRP A 131 0.08 -7.67 -28.00
C TRP A 131 0.50 -8.97 -28.71
N THR A 132 1.32 -8.90 -29.75
CA THR A 132 1.94 -10.06 -30.41
C THR A 132 3.16 -10.60 -29.65
N VAL A 133 3.63 -9.89 -28.62
CA VAL A 133 4.83 -10.23 -27.86
C VAL A 133 4.46 -10.50 -26.41
N ASP A 134 4.50 -11.76 -25.99
CA ASP A 134 4.07 -12.19 -24.65
C ASP A 134 4.76 -11.42 -23.51
N GLU A 135 6.06 -11.19 -23.61
CA GLU A 135 6.78 -10.40 -22.60
C GLU A 135 6.26 -8.96 -22.51
N ALA A 136 5.93 -8.35 -23.65
CA ALA A 136 5.36 -7.01 -23.67
C ALA A 136 3.96 -6.97 -23.07
N VAL A 137 3.13 -8.00 -23.35
CA VAL A 137 1.81 -8.15 -22.74
C VAL A 137 1.91 -8.16 -21.23
N GLN A 138 2.78 -9.02 -20.68
CA GLN A 138 2.96 -9.12 -19.23
C GLN A 138 3.45 -7.82 -18.59
N ARG A 139 4.37 -7.10 -19.26
CA ARG A 139 4.89 -5.82 -18.76
C ARG A 139 3.84 -4.71 -18.79
N ILE A 140 3.06 -4.63 -19.87
CA ILE A 140 2.01 -3.60 -20.01
C ILE A 140 0.84 -3.89 -19.06
N GLU A 141 0.50 -5.16 -18.83
CA GLU A 141 -0.45 -5.58 -17.80
C GLU A 141 0.03 -5.15 -16.40
N ALA A 142 1.30 -5.41 -16.06
CA ALA A 142 1.88 -4.97 -14.79
C ALA A 142 1.88 -3.45 -14.62
N LEU A 143 2.16 -2.70 -15.69
CA LEU A 143 2.08 -1.24 -15.71
C LEU A 143 0.66 -0.75 -15.41
N TRP A 144 -0.34 -1.29 -16.10
CA TRP A 144 -1.75 -0.91 -15.90
C TRP A 144 -2.23 -1.26 -14.49
N ARG A 145 -1.99 -2.49 -14.02
CA ARG A 145 -2.46 -2.93 -12.69
C ARG A 145 -1.83 -2.13 -11.56
N SER A 146 -0.53 -1.86 -11.65
CA SER A 146 0.14 -1.01 -10.68
C SER A 146 -0.36 0.43 -10.75
N TRP A 147 -0.69 0.95 -11.95
CA TRP A 147 -1.26 2.29 -12.10
C TRP A 147 -2.65 2.41 -11.45
N GLU A 148 -3.53 1.42 -11.66
CA GLU A 148 -4.86 1.37 -11.05
C GLU A 148 -4.79 1.35 -9.52
N ALA A 149 -3.84 0.60 -8.95
CA ALA A 149 -3.61 0.60 -7.51
C ALA A 149 -3.06 1.95 -7.04
N SER A 150 -2.06 2.50 -7.73
CA SER A 150 -1.35 3.71 -7.31
C SER A 150 -2.17 4.99 -7.43
N ARG A 151 -3.17 5.07 -8.32
CA ARG A 151 -4.04 6.26 -8.42
C ARG A 151 -5.00 6.43 -7.24
N LEU A 152 -5.19 5.39 -6.42
CA LEU A 152 -6.07 5.43 -5.25
C LEU A 152 -5.38 6.08 -4.04
N ASP A 153 -4.05 6.12 -4.06
CA ASP A 153 -3.26 6.83 -3.06
C ASP A 153 -3.23 8.33 -3.42
N ALA A 154 -3.85 9.14 -2.55
CA ALA A 154 -3.98 10.59 -2.72
C ALA A 154 -2.68 11.37 -2.46
N GLY A 155 -1.64 10.71 -1.93
CA GLY A 155 -0.35 11.30 -1.61
C GLY A 155 0.66 11.14 -2.74
N LEU A 156 1.56 10.17 -2.59
CA LEU A 156 2.70 9.97 -3.49
C LEU A 156 2.53 8.76 -4.42
N GLY A 157 1.35 8.13 -4.44
CA GLY A 157 1.10 6.91 -5.21
C GLY A 157 1.60 6.96 -6.65
N ILE A 158 1.20 7.98 -7.40
CA ILE A 158 1.63 8.14 -8.81
C ILE A 158 3.15 8.41 -8.93
N SER A 159 3.74 9.16 -8.00
CA SER A 159 5.19 9.41 -8.01
C SER A 159 5.98 8.11 -7.79
N ALA A 160 5.58 7.32 -6.78
CA ALA A 160 6.16 6.02 -6.51
C ALA A 160 5.93 5.03 -7.66
N TRP A 161 4.77 5.09 -8.30
CA TRP A 161 4.47 4.27 -9.48
C TRP A 161 5.43 4.53 -10.64
N TRP A 162 5.74 5.81 -10.91
CA TRP A 162 6.70 6.16 -11.94
C TRP A 162 8.07 5.52 -11.70
N ILE A 163 8.57 5.65 -10.48
CA ILE A 163 9.90 5.19 -10.08
C ILE A 163 9.98 3.66 -10.06
N ASN A 164 8.98 3.00 -9.48
CA ASN A 164 9.04 1.56 -9.21
C ASN A 164 8.51 0.69 -10.36
N HIS A 165 7.65 1.23 -11.21
CA HIS A 165 6.96 0.47 -12.26
C HIS A 165 7.14 1.09 -13.64
N ALA A 166 6.75 2.35 -13.82
CA ALA A 166 6.71 2.96 -15.14
C ALA A 166 8.08 2.99 -15.82
N ASP A 167 9.06 3.62 -15.18
CA ASP A 167 10.39 3.76 -15.76
C ASP A 167 11.12 2.42 -15.94
N PRO A 168 11.13 1.49 -14.96
CA PRO A 168 11.75 0.18 -15.14
C PRO A 168 11.15 -0.63 -16.29
N HIS A 169 9.81 -0.73 -16.38
CA HIS A 169 9.18 -1.50 -17.46
C HIS A 169 9.36 -0.82 -18.82
N MET A 170 9.20 0.50 -18.90
CA MET A 170 9.38 1.23 -20.15
C MET A 170 10.84 1.24 -20.62
N SER A 171 11.82 1.27 -19.70
CA SER A 171 13.24 1.14 -20.05
C SER A 171 13.52 -0.17 -20.77
N VAL A 172 12.96 -1.29 -20.29
CA VAL A 172 13.11 -2.59 -20.94
C VAL A 172 12.36 -2.63 -22.27
N LEU A 173 11.10 -2.20 -22.32
CA LEU A 173 10.31 -2.18 -23.54
C LEU A 173 10.99 -1.36 -24.66
N LEU A 174 11.58 -0.22 -24.29
CA LEU A 174 12.25 0.68 -25.23
C LEU A 174 13.70 0.29 -25.55
N SER A 175 14.26 -0.70 -24.87
CA SER A 175 15.64 -1.16 -25.09
C SER A 175 15.85 -1.64 -26.53
N THR A 176 17.01 -1.36 -27.10
CA THR A 176 17.40 -1.89 -28.42
C THR A 176 17.57 -3.41 -28.40
N GLU A 177 17.88 -3.97 -27.24
CA GLU A 177 18.01 -5.41 -26.97
C GLU A 177 16.78 -5.97 -26.22
N GLY A 178 15.68 -5.20 -26.19
CA GLY A 178 14.46 -5.55 -25.46
C GLY A 178 13.51 -6.45 -26.24
N PRO A 179 12.28 -6.67 -25.72
CA PRO A 179 11.27 -7.51 -26.35
C PRO A 179 10.81 -6.99 -27.72
N PHE A 180 11.05 -5.71 -28.01
CA PHE A 180 10.77 -5.07 -29.30
C PHE A 180 12.01 -5.00 -30.20
N VAL A 181 12.99 -5.86 -30.01
CA VAL A 181 14.14 -5.97 -30.91
C VAL A 181 13.66 -6.18 -32.36
N GLY A 182 14.23 -5.41 -33.29
CA GLY A 182 13.84 -5.44 -34.71
C GLY A 182 12.58 -4.65 -35.07
N ALA A 183 11.89 -4.04 -34.10
CA ALA A 183 10.71 -3.21 -34.39
C ALA A 183 11.04 -1.96 -35.22
N THR A 184 10.18 -1.64 -36.19
CA THR A 184 10.37 -0.54 -37.14
C THR A 184 9.38 0.61 -36.98
N ASP A 185 8.40 0.48 -36.09
CA ASP A 185 7.41 1.54 -35.86
C ASP A 185 8.08 2.82 -35.35
N GLU A 186 7.57 3.96 -35.81
CA GLU A 186 8.11 5.27 -35.46
C GLU A 186 7.01 6.30 -35.23
N ASN A 187 7.33 7.34 -34.46
CA ASN A 187 6.47 8.49 -34.24
C ASN A 187 7.23 9.80 -34.48
N LEU A 188 6.52 10.85 -34.90
CA LEU A 188 7.07 12.19 -34.95
C LEU A 188 7.15 12.79 -33.53
N PRO A 189 7.97 13.84 -33.32
CA PRO A 189 8.01 14.52 -32.04
C PRO A 189 6.62 14.95 -31.58
N ARG A 190 6.27 14.55 -30.35
CA ARG A 190 4.96 14.79 -29.72
C ARG A 190 3.82 13.92 -30.26
N GLU A 191 4.03 13.01 -31.20
CA GLU A 191 2.99 12.01 -31.51
C GLU A 191 2.93 10.93 -30.41
N PRO A 192 1.75 10.33 -30.18
CA PRO A 192 1.64 9.22 -29.23
C PRO A 192 2.49 8.03 -29.68
N LEU A 193 2.72 7.07 -28.78
CA LEU A 193 3.32 5.79 -29.17
C LEU A 193 2.45 5.12 -30.26
N PRO A 194 3.05 4.54 -31.32
CA PRO A 194 2.32 3.79 -32.34
C PRO A 194 1.43 2.69 -31.72
N TYR A 195 0.30 2.41 -32.35
CA TYR A 195 -0.68 1.44 -31.83
C TYR A 195 -1.47 0.81 -32.98
N LEU A 196 -1.69 -0.49 -32.88
CA LEU A 196 -2.62 -1.26 -33.68
C LEU A 196 -3.59 -2.01 -32.75
N PRO A 197 -4.89 -2.03 -33.07
CA PRO A 197 -5.88 -2.72 -32.24
C PRO A 197 -5.59 -4.23 -32.16
N PRO A 198 -5.73 -4.85 -30.98
CA PRO A 198 -5.63 -6.30 -30.84
C PRO A 198 -6.82 -7.01 -31.51
N PRO A 199 -6.70 -8.32 -31.78
CA PRO A 199 -7.82 -9.13 -32.22
C PRO A 199 -9.00 -9.05 -31.24
N GLU A 200 -10.22 -9.08 -31.78
CA GLU A 200 -11.43 -9.06 -30.97
C GLU A 200 -11.46 -10.23 -29.98
N GLY A 201 -11.84 -9.95 -28.74
CA GLY A 201 -11.91 -10.95 -27.67
C GLY A 201 -10.57 -11.31 -27.01
N MET A 202 -9.45 -10.69 -27.40
CA MET A 202 -8.14 -10.94 -26.75
C MET A 202 -8.05 -10.35 -25.34
N PHE A 203 -8.71 -9.21 -25.10
CA PHE A 203 -8.74 -8.52 -23.81
C PHE A 203 -10.17 -8.33 -23.34
N ASP A 204 -10.33 -8.15 -22.03
CA ASP A 204 -11.61 -7.79 -21.43
C ASP A 204 -12.18 -6.50 -22.05
N PRO A 205 -13.52 -6.40 -22.16
CA PRO A 205 -14.18 -5.26 -22.79
C PRO A 205 -13.93 -3.94 -22.04
N ASP A 206 -13.98 -2.84 -22.78
CA ASP A 206 -13.80 -1.49 -22.25
C ASP A 206 -14.77 -1.20 -21.09
N LYS A 207 -14.27 -0.59 -20.01
CA LYS A 207 -15.12 -0.17 -18.89
C LYS A 207 -15.95 1.06 -19.22
N ASN A 208 -15.39 1.99 -19.99
CA ASN A 208 -16.03 3.24 -20.37
C ASN A 208 -16.09 3.33 -21.90
N SER A 209 -17.19 2.81 -22.45
CA SER A 209 -17.53 2.90 -23.89
C SER A 209 -17.93 4.32 -24.29
#